data_AF-A0A9W6WHX1-F1
#
_entry.id   AF-A0A9W6WHX1-F1
#
_cell.length_a   1.000
_cell.length_b   1.000
_cell.length_c   1.000
_cell.angle_alpha   90.00
_cell.angle_beta   90.00
_cell.angle_gamma   90.00
#
_symmetry.space_group_name_H-M   'P 1'
#
loop_
_entity.id
_entity.type
_entity.pdbx_description
1 polymer ?
#
loop_
_entity_poly.entity_id
_entity_poly.type
_entity_poly.pdbx_seq_one_letter_code
_entity_poly.pdbx_strand_id
1 'polypeptide(L)'
;MASKIHFNKIKDEKDKTYIIRCPFKNCNSRIIQVSPELSKKLPRYNINNLENVLISILDNDEHGTEESDDSRISIGARSDGSAASNLKKLIKLNDMWDFDNIGVSRPNSNLINESFIIKDVDYIDSDNLKDDIGKSIEVIRYLVCADCDRGPIGIAANIIDSISEEQDGQGKDLDKVNANPNTLVYFLSVDSVLYELKD
;
A
#
# COMPACT_ATOMS: atom_id res chain seq x y z
N MET A 1 25.11 -6.63 -13.47
CA MET A 1 23.77 -7.12 -13.07
C MET A 1 23.43 -6.45 -11.77
N ALA A 2 22.39 -5.62 -11.74
CA ALA A 2 22.01 -4.94 -10.51
C ALA A 2 21.44 -5.95 -9.51
N SER A 3 21.92 -5.92 -8.27
CA SER A 3 21.51 -6.86 -7.23
C SER A 3 20.19 -6.41 -6.62
N LYS A 4 19.19 -7.30 -6.63
CA LYS A 4 17.92 -7.05 -5.93
C LYS A 4 18.15 -7.20 -4.43
N ILE A 5 17.87 -6.15 -3.67
CA ILE A 5 18.11 -6.08 -2.22
C ILE A 5 16.85 -5.66 -1.47
N HIS A 6 16.74 -6.09 -0.22
CA HIS A 6 15.67 -5.68 0.68
C HIS A 6 15.94 -4.30 1.25
N PHE A 7 14.87 -3.60 1.62
CA PHE A 7 14.89 -2.25 2.17
C PHE A 7 15.93 -2.05 3.29
N ASN A 8 16.06 -3.00 4.21
CA ASN A 8 17.01 -2.92 5.34
C ASN A 8 18.48 -2.73 4.93
N LYS A 9 18.84 -3.07 3.69
CA LYS A 9 20.20 -2.89 3.16
C LYS A 9 20.46 -1.50 2.58
N ILE A 10 19.42 -0.72 2.32
CA ILE A 10 19.52 0.61 1.66
C ILE A 10 18.96 1.76 2.51
N LYS A 11 18.42 1.46 3.69
CA LYS A 11 17.73 2.43 4.55
C LYS A 11 18.57 3.68 4.89
N ASP A 12 19.89 3.56 4.85
CA ASP A 12 20.86 4.60 5.20
C ASP A 12 21.50 5.27 3.96
N GLU A 13 21.22 4.77 2.76
CA GLU A 13 21.84 5.24 1.52
C GLU A 13 20.98 6.35 0.84
N LYS A 14 20.96 7.54 1.43
CA LYS A 14 20.00 8.59 1.06
C LYS A 14 20.25 9.31 -0.27
N ASP A 15 21.46 9.25 -0.81
CA ASP A 15 21.86 10.02 -2.00
C ASP A 15 21.91 9.21 -3.29
N LYS A 16 21.38 7.99 -3.28
CA LYS A 16 21.36 7.13 -4.46
C LYS A 16 19.96 7.04 -5.07
N THR A 17 19.94 6.71 -6.35
CA THR A 17 18.71 6.38 -7.06
C THR A 17 18.42 4.88 -6.92
N TYR A 18 17.17 4.54 -6.63
CA TYR A 18 16.71 3.16 -6.55
C TYR A 18 15.58 2.92 -7.52
N ILE A 19 15.50 1.70 -8.02
CA ILE A 19 14.34 1.18 -8.72
C ILE A 19 13.65 0.20 -7.79
N ILE A 20 12.41 0.50 -7.41
CA ILE A 20 11.55 -0.44 -6.72
C ILE A 20 10.88 -1.32 -7.77
N ARG A 21 10.96 -2.63 -7.59
CA ARG A 21 10.43 -3.65 -8.50
C ARG A 21 9.45 -4.57 -7.81
N CYS A 22 8.60 -5.16 -8.64
CA CYS A 22 7.70 -6.24 -8.24
C CYS A 22 8.48 -7.38 -7.56
N PRO A 23 8.00 -7.89 -6.40
CA PRO A 23 8.70 -8.90 -5.62
C PRO A 23 8.51 -10.32 -6.17
N PHE A 24 7.48 -10.53 -7.00
CA PHE A 24 7.05 -11.86 -7.32
C PHE A 24 8.00 -12.55 -8.30
N LYS A 25 8.22 -13.86 -8.08
CA LYS A 25 9.15 -14.66 -8.87
C LYS A 25 8.87 -14.50 -10.37
N ASN A 26 9.95 -14.33 -11.12
CA ASN A 26 9.98 -14.10 -12.58
C ASN A 26 9.31 -12.79 -13.06
N CYS A 27 8.79 -11.95 -12.17
CA CYS A 27 8.38 -10.59 -12.51
C CYS A 27 9.55 -9.62 -12.25
N ASN A 28 9.77 -8.71 -13.18
CA ASN A 28 10.79 -7.66 -13.10
C ASN A 28 10.20 -6.26 -13.27
N SER A 29 8.86 -6.16 -13.20
CA SER A 29 8.12 -4.92 -13.37
C SER A 29 8.69 -3.83 -12.48
N ARG A 30 8.88 -2.64 -13.07
CA ARG A 30 9.30 -1.45 -12.34
C ARG A 30 8.06 -0.83 -11.72
N ILE A 31 8.05 -0.71 -10.39
CA ILE A 31 6.94 -0.14 -9.63
C ILE A 31 7.10 1.38 -9.51
N ILE A 32 8.29 1.84 -9.12
CA ILE A 32 8.63 3.26 -9.01
C ILE A 32 10.15 3.45 -9.06
N GLN A 33 10.61 4.53 -9.68
CA GLN A 33 11.98 5.01 -9.52
C GLN A 33 12.04 6.03 -8.38
N VAL A 34 12.83 5.74 -7.35
CA VAL A 34 13.07 6.65 -6.23
C VAL A 34 14.34 7.44 -6.49
N SER A 35 14.19 8.72 -6.81
CA SER A 35 15.31 9.66 -6.91
C SER A 35 15.86 10.01 -5.52
N PRO A 36 17.07 10.60 -5.43
CA PRO A 36 17.60 11.11 -4.17
C PRO A 36 16.72 12.19 -3.51
N GLU A 37 16.01 13.00 -4.29
CA GLU A 37 15.07 13.97 -3.73
C GLU A 37 13.83 13.29 -3.17
N LEU A 38 13.32 12.26 -3.87
CA LEU A 38 12.18 11.49 -3.38
C LEU A 38 12.58 10.69 -2.14
N SER A 39 13.71 9.99 -2.14
CA SER A 39 14.19 9.19 -1.01
C SER A 39 14.28 10.00 0.29
N LYS A 40 14.65 11.28 0.20
CA LYS A 40 14.70 12.23 1.32
C LYS A 40 13.33 12.65 1.84
N LYS A 41 12.28 12.51 1.02
CA LYS A 41 10.91 12.95 1.30
C LYS A 41 9.93 11.83 1.55
N LEU A 42 10.32 10.55 1.43
CA LEU A 42 9.41 9.41 1.63
C LEU A 42 9.27 9.09 3.12
N PRO A 43 8.20 9.55 3.82
CA PRO A 43 7.87 9.06 5.14
C PRO A 43 7.60 7.57 5.12
N ARG A 44 7.87 6.94 6.26
CA ARG A 44 7.61 5.52 6.48
C ARG A 44 6.61 5.41 7.61
N TYR A 45 5.38 5.13 7.25
CA TYR A 45 4.25 5.02 8.17
C TYR A 45 4.17 3.63 8.77
N ASN A 46 3.89 3.59 10.07
CA ASN A 46 3.44 2.40 10.77
C ASN A 46 1.95 2.55 11.09
N ILE A 47 1.16 1.61 10.59
CA ILE A 47 -0.29 1.65 10.69
C ILE A 47 -0.72 0.49 11.57
N ASN A 48 -1.37 0.82 12.69
CA ASN A 48 -1.68 -0.17 13.71
C ASN A 48 -2.58 -1.28 13.18
N ASN A 49 -2.23 -2.53 13.46
CA ASN A 49 -3.07 -3.71 13.21
C ASN A 49 -3.45 -3.94 11.73
N LEU A 50 -2.89 -3.16 10.80
CA LEU A 50 -3.21 -3.26 9.38
C LEU A 50 -2.88 -4.65 8.83
N GLU A 51 -1.68 -5.16 9.13
CA GLU A 51 -1.23 -6.47 8.67
C GLU A 51 -2.17 -7.62 9.06
N ASN A 52 -2.66 -7.63 10.31
CA ASN A 52 -3.49 -8.73 10.82
C ASN A 52 -4.88 -8.71 10.17
N VAL A 53 -5.47 -7.53 10.03
CA VAL A 53 -6.77 -7.38 9.37
C VAL A 53 -6.65 -7.75 7.90
N LEU A 54 -5.59 -7.31 7.22
CA LEU A 54 -5.36 -7.67 5.83
C LEU A 54 -5.17 -9.17 5.65
N ILE A 55 -4.38 -9.85 6.50
CA ILE A 55 -4.26 -11.32 6.46
C ILE A 55 -5.64 -11.96 6.60
N SER A 56 -6.43 -11.55 7.59
CA SER A 56 -7.76 -12.13 7.82
C SER A 56 -8.70 -11.95 6.63
N ILE A 57 -8.66 -10.82 5.93
CA ILE A 57 -9.53 -10.56 4.78
C ILE A 57 -9.08 -11.41 3.58
N LEU A 58 -7.77 -11.51 3.34
CA LEU A 58 -7.24 -12.29 2.23
C LEU A 58 -7.45 -13.81 2.42
N ASP A 59 -7.30 -14.32 3.65
CA ASP A 59 -7.52 -15.75 3.95
C ASP A 59 -8.99 -16.16 3.76
N ASN A 60 -9.93 -15.25 4.01
CA ASN A 60 -11.37 -15.48 3.80
C ASN A 60 -11.74 -15.49 2.31
N ASP A 61 -11.02 -14.76 1.46
CA ASP A 61 -11.27 -14.73 0.01
C ASP A 61 -10.79 -16.02 -0.70
N GLU A 62 -9.84 -16.77 -0.13
CA GLU A 62 -9.34 -18.04 -0.71
C GLU A 62 -10.34 -19.20 -0.65
N HIS A 63 -11.43 -19.09 0.14
CA HIS A 63 -12.46 -20.14 0.26
C HIS A 63 -13.69 -19.90 -0.64
N GLY A 64 -13.65 -18.89 -1.52
CA GLY A 64 -14.68 -18.63 -2.53
C GLY A 64 -14.55 -19.55 -3.75
N THR A 65 -15.24 -20.70 -3.67
CA THR A 65 -15.70 -21.63 -4.72
C THR A 65 -15.17 -21.48 -6.15
N GLU A 66 -14.73 -22.62 -6.67
CA GLU A 66 -14.56 -22.96 -8.10
C GLU A 66 -15.60 -22.28 -9.02
N GLU A 67 -15.11 -21.83 -10.18
CA GLU A 67 -15.82 -21.38 -11.40
C GLU A 67 -16.06 -19.86 -11.64
N SER A 68 -15.67 -19.49 -12.87
CA SER A 68 -16.04 -18.32 -13.70
C SER A 68 -15.81 -16.90 -13.14
N ASP A 69 -14.65 -16.31 -13.44
CA ASP A 69 -14.55 -15.12 -14.30
C ASP A 69 -13.10 -14.61 -14.31
N ASP A 70 -12.60 -14.31 -15.51
CA ASP A 70 -11.22 -13.95 -15.89
C ASP A 70 -10.71 -12.60 -15.32
N SER A 71 -11.19 -12.19 -14.14
CA SER A 71 -10.90 -10.89 -13.51
C SER A 71 -10.53 -10.95 -12.03
N ARG A 72 -10.33 -12.16 -11.48
CA ARG A 72 -9.86 -12.32 -10.10
C ARG A 72 -8.35 -12.12 -10.04
N ILE A 73 -7.96 -10.96 -9.51
CA ILE A 73 -6.59 -10.69 -9.05
C ILE A 73 -6.13 -11.92 -8.29
N SER A 74 -5.03 -12.51 -8.74
CA SER A 74 -4.37 -13.55 -7.97
C SER A 74 -3.76 -12.88 -6.76
N ILE A 75 -4.55 -12.74 -5.70
CA ILE A 75 -4.08 -12.42 -4.36
C ILE A 75 -3.36 -13.68 -3.88
N GLY A 76 -2.25 -13.99 -4.56
CA GLY A 76 -1.41 -15.10 -4.21
C GLY A 76 -0.77 -14.71 -2.90
N ALA A 77 -1.31 -15.23 -1.80
CA ALA A 77 -0.45 -15.64 -0.71
C ALA A 77 0.75 -16.30 -1.37
N ARG A 78 1.94 -15.71 -1.18
CA ARG A 78 3.18 -16.39 -1.53
C ARG A 78 3.06 -17.81 -0.98
N SER A 79 3.65 -18.82 -1.60
CA SER A 79 3.63 -20.20 -1.08
C SER A 79 4.24 -20.36 0.34
N ASP A 80 4.64 -19.25 0.98
CA ASP A 80 5.09 -19.10 2.36
C ASP A 80 4.09 -18.33 3.27
N GLY A 81 2.87 -18.00 2.80
CA GLY A 81 1.81 -17.34 3.59
C GLY A 81 2.03 -15.83 3.85
N SER A 82 2.96 -15.17 3.16
CA SER A 82 3.56 -13.89 3.63
C SER A 82 3.09 -12.58 2.95
N ALA A 83 2.13 -12.58 2.02
CA ALA A 83 1.86 -11.36 1.23
C ALA A 83 1.39 -10.16 2.08
N ALA A 84 0.44 -10.36 3.00
CA ALA A 84 -0.03 -9.29 3.90
C ALA A 84 0.85 -9.09 5.15
N SER A 85 1.65 -10.09 5.56
CA SER A 85 2.55 -9.99 6.73
C SER A 85 3.70 -8.99 6.56
N ASN A 86 3.87 -8.47 5.34
CA ASN A 86 4.92 -7.53 4.97
C ASN A 86 4.38 -6.08 4.85
N LEU A 87 3.14 -5.79 5.28
CA LEU A 87 2.56 -4.45 5.26
C LEU A 87 2.81 -3.67 6.57
N LYS A 88 4.00 -3.86 7.16
CA LYS A 88 4.40 -3.21 8.43
C LYS A 88 4.82 -1.77 8.26
N LYS A 89 5.53 -1.50 7.16
CA LYS A 89 6.11 -0.20 6.87
C LYS A 89 5.71 0.23 5.47
N LEU A 90 5.13 1.42 5.40
CA LEU A 90 4.49 1.92 4.19
C LEU A 90 5.05 3.27 3.79
N ILE A 91 5.35 3.42 2.51
CA ILE A 91 5.71 4.69 1.89
C ILE A 91 4.42 5.33 1.36
N LYS A 92 4.11 6.54 1.81
CA LYS A 92 2.98 7.33 1.27
C LYS A 92 3.37 8.00 -0.05
N LEU A 93 2.49 7.88 -1.02
CA LEU A 93 2.55 8.54 -2.33
C LEU A 93 1.20 9.21 -2.57
N ASN A 94 1.24 10.47 -3.02
CA ASN A 94 0.02 11.28 -3.13
C ASN A 94 -0.68 11.08 -4.47
N ASP A 95 0.03 10.54 -5.47
CA ASP A 95 -0.50 10.39 -6.81
C ASP A 95 -0.20 9.00 -7.38
N MET A 96 -1.15 8.44 -8.15
CA MET A 96 -0.93 7.20 -8.89
C MET A 96 0.13 7.38 -9.98
N TRP A 97 0.32 8.60 -10.49
CA TRP A 97 1.31 8.93 -11.51
C TRP A 97 2.75 8.91 -10.97
N ASP A 98 2.94 8.85 -9.64
CA ASP A 98 4.26 8.61 -9.04
C ASP A 98 4.77 7.18 -9.34
N PHE A 99 3.87 6.26 -9.71
CA PHE A 99 4.21 4.89 -10.06
C PHE A 99 4.43 4.69 -11.55
N ASP A 100 5.29 3.72 -11.88
CA ASP A 100 5.55 3.31 -13.25
C ASP A 100 4.57 2.22 -13.73
N ASN A 101 4.38 1.14 -12.96
CA ASN A 101 3.55 -0.01 -13.35
C ASN A 101 2.81 -0.62 -12.16
N ILE A 102 1.74 0.02 -11.72
CA ILE A 102 0.83 -0.49 -10.70
C ILE A 102 -0.58 -0.68 -11.25
N GLY A 103 -1.24 -1.73 -10.79
CA GLY A 103 -2.68 -1.90 -10.89
C GLY A 103 -3.33 -1.55 -9.56
N VAL A 104 -4.59 -1.11 -9.62
CA VAL A 104 -5.41 -0.88 -8.43
C VAL A 104 -6.63 -1.79 -8.51
N SER A 105 -6.85 -2.58 -7.46
CA SER A 105 -7.99 -3.49 -7.38
C SER A 105 -9.35 -2.76 -7.38
N ARG A 106 -10.44 -3.52 -7.55
CA ARG A 106 -11.79 -3.03 -7.26
C ARG A 106 -11.92 -2.73 -5.76
N PRO A 107 -12.80 -1.78 -5.36
CA PRO A 107 -13.09 -1.56 -3.94
C PRO A 107 -13.50 -2.87 -3.27
N ASN A 108 -12.92 -3.18 -2.11
CA ASN A 108 -13.27 -4.37 -1.35
C ASN A 108 -14.23 -3.98 -0.21
N SER A 109 -15.47 -4.46 -0.27
CA SER A 109 -16.51 -4.17 0.74
C SER A 109 -16.12 -4.58 2.16
N ASN A 110 -15.26 -5.59 2.31
CA ASN A 110 -14.77 -6.04 3.61
C ASN A 110 -13.75 -5.07 4.23
N LEU A 111 -13.14 -4.18 3.41
CA LEU A 111 -12.20 -3.15 3.89
C LEU A 111 -12.87 -1.82 4.17
N ILE A 112 -13.98 -1.50 3.49
CA ILE A 112 -14.64 -0.20 3.53
C ILE A 112 -15.14 0.20 4.94
N ASN A 113 -15.27 -0.74 5.86
CA ASN A 113 -15.73 -0.45 7.23
C ASN A 113 -14.61 -0.45 8.28
N GLU A 114 -13.36 -0.71 7.90
CA GLU A 114 -12.23 -0.78 8.82
C GLU A 114 -11.41 0.51 8.78
N SER A 115 -11.31 1.17 9.94
CA SER A 115 -10.46 2.35 10.13
C SER A 115 -9.18 1.98 10.88
N PHE A 116 -8.03 2.37 10.35
CA PHE A 116 -6.74 2.12 10.97
C PHE A 116 -6.07 3.42 11.40
N ILE A 117 -5.43 3.43 12.57
CA ILE A 117 -4.76 4.64 13.06
C ILE A 117 -3.29 4.63 12.65
N ILE A 118 -2.83 5.75 12.09
CA ILE A 118 -1.41 6.02 11.86
C ILE A 118 -0.76 6.29 13.22
N LYS A 119 0.12 5.38 13.67
CA LYS A 119 0.73 5.46 15.00
C LYS A 119 1.99 6.29 15.03
N ASP A 120 2.89 6.01 14.11
CA ASP A 120 4.19 6.64 14.05
C ASP A 120 4.72 6.72 12.61
N VAL A 121 5.77 7.52 12.47
CA VAL A 121 6.50 7.71 11.22
C VAL A 121 7.99 7.63 11.53
N ASP A 122 8.67 6.64 10.95
CA ASP A 122 10.08 6.32 11.21
C ASP A 122 11.07 7.31 10.56
N TYR A 123 10.60 8.21 9.70
CA TYR A 123 11.45 9.09 8.90
C TYR A 123 10.81 10.45 8.64
N ILE A 124 11.36 11.50 9.25
CA ILE A 124 10.87 12.87 9.11
C ILE A 124 12.05 13.76 8.76
N ASP A 125 12.13 14.16 7.50
CA ASP A 125 12.90 15.31 7.07
C ASP A 125 11.97 16.25 6.28
N SER A 126 10.97 16.80 6.96
CA SER A 126 10.32 18.08 6.66
C SER A 126 9.29 18.43 7.74
N ASP A 127 9.03 19.73 7.89
CA ASP A 127 8.12 20.33 8.87
C ASP A 127 6.64 19.90 8.76
N ASN A 128 6.24 19.16 7.72
CA ASN A 128 4.83 18.85 7.41
C ASN A 128 4.48 17.34 7.41
N LEU A 129 5.39 16.45 7.82
CA LEU A 129 5.17 14.98 7.75
C LEU A 129 4.54 14.38 9.02
N LYS A 130 4.38 15.16 10.08
CA LYS A 130 3.71 14.74 11.33
C LYS A 130 2.21 14.92 11.31
N ASP A 131 1.66 15.64 10.33
CA ASP A 131 0.25 16.02 10.32
C ASP A 131 -0.67 14.79 10.29
N ASP A 132 -0.23 13.71 9.66
CA ASP A 132 -1.01 12.47 9.55
C ASP A 132 -0.97 11.58 10.80
N ILE A 133 -0.07 11.83 11.76
CA ILE A 133 0.01 11.01 12.97
C ILE A 133 -1.25 11.20 13.80
N GLY A 134 -1.90 10.09 14.19
CA GLY A 134 -3.17 10.11 14.92
C GLY A 134 -4.40 10.27 14.04
N LYS A 135 -4.24 10.45 12.72
CA LYS A 135 -5.34 10.35 11.75
C LYS A 135 -5.73 8.89 11.52
N SER A 136 -6.98 8.69 11.15
CA SER A 136 -7.48 7.39 10.71
C SER A 136 -7.31 7.25 9.20
N ILE A 137 -7.10 6.04 8.72
CA ILE A 137 -7.17 5.69 7.31
C ILE A 137 -8.26 4.66 7.08
N GLU A 138 -8.98 4.82 5.98
CA GLU A 138 -9.98 3.87 5.51
C GLU A 138 -9.46 3.22 4.23
N VAL A 139 -9.17 1.92 4.29
CA VAL A 139 -8.59 1.20 3.16
C VAL A 139 -9.69 0.89 2.15
N ILE A 140 -9.51 1.33 0.91
CA ILE A 140 -10.52 1.12 -0.14
C ILE A 140 -10.07 0.04 -1.11
N ARG A 141 -8.78 0.05 -1.49
CA ARG A 141 -8.25 -0.83 -2.55
C ARG A 141 -6.86 -1.34 -2.21
N TYR A 142 -6.51 -2.49 -2.78
CA TYR A 142 -5.13 -2.99 -2.86
C TYR A 142 -4.39 -2.46 -4.08
N LEU A 143 -3.08 -2.26 -3.92
CA LEU A 143 -2.13 -2.11 -5.01
C LEU A 143 -1.61 -3.48 -5.46
N VAL A 144 -1.56 -3.70 -6.76
CA VAL A 144 -1.04 -4.91 -7.39
C VAL A 144 0.00 -4.54 -8.45
N CYS A 145 0.82 -5.50 -8.85
CA CYS A 145 1.72 -5.30 -9.99
C CYS A 145 0.92 -5.34 -11.30
N ALA A 146 1.02 -4.30 -12.15
CA ALA A 146 0.28 -4.23 -13.42
C ALA A 146 0.71 -5.30 -14.45
N ASP A 147 1.95 -5.80 -14.38
CA ASP A 147 2.47 -6.73 -15.38
C ASP A 147 2.12 -8.19 -15.07
N CYS A 148 1.91 -8.55 -13.81
CA CYS A 148 1.67 -9.94 -13.42
C CYS A 148 0.45 -10.13 -12.53
N ASP A 149 -0.36 -9.08 -12.32
CA ASP A 149 -1.63 -9.08 -11.56
C ASP A 149 -1.56 -9.71 -10.17
N ARG A 150 -0.36 -9.69 -9.56
CA ARG A 150 -0.10 -10.24 -8.23
C ARG A 150 0.03 -9.13 -7.20
N GLY A 151 -0.47 -9.39 -6.01
CA GLY A 151 -0.41 -8.48 -4.86
C GLY A 151 -0.97 -9.13 -3.59
N PRO A 152 -1.19 -8.34 -2.53
CA PRO A 152 -0.98 -6.89 -2.47
C PRO A 152 0.50 -6.51 -2.37
N ILE A 153 0.88 -5.39 -3.02
CA ILE A 153 2.18 -4.72 -2.80
C ILE A 153 2.02 -3.40 -2.02
N GLY A 154 0.77 -3.02 -1.71
CA GLY A 154 0.40 -1.81 -1.01
C GLY A 154 -1.12 -1.64 -0.94
N ILE A 155 -1.57 -0.48 -0.50
CA ILE A 155 -2.98 -0.11 -0.34
C ILE A 155 -3.25 1.29 -0.90
N ALA A 156 -4.51 1.56 -1.23
CA ALA A 156 -5.05 2.89 -1.50
C ALA A 156 -6.15 3.19 -0.48
N ALA A 157 -6.05 4.32 0.18
CA ALA A 157 -6.88 4.67 1.33
C ALA A 157 -7.25 6.14 1.35
N ASN A 158 -8.36 6.47 2.01
CA ASN A 158 -8.66 7.84 2.40
C ASN A 158 -7.96 8.13 3.74
N ILE A 159 -7.44 9.35 3.91
CA ILE A 159 -7.00 9.85 5.21
C ILE A 159 -8.15 10.65 5.82
N ILE A 160 -8.57 10.29 7.02
CA ILE A 160 -9.68 10.87 7.76
C ILE A 160 -9.11 11.60 8.98
N ASP A 161 -9.35 12.91 9.04
CA ASP A 161 -9.07 13.70 10.24
C ASP A 161 -9.97 13.20 11.37
N SER A 162 -9.40 12.94 12.54
CA SER A 162 -10.11 12.43 13.73
C SER A 162 -11.11 13.44 14.35
N ILE A 163 -11.61 14.40 13.57
CA ILE A 163 -12.58 15.40 13.99
C ILE A 163 -13.73 15.43 12.98
N SER A 164 -14.74 14.61 13.24
CA SER A 164 -16.11 15.10 13.16
C SER A 164 -16.86 14.51 14.34
N GLU A 165 -17.11 15.36 15.33
CA GLU A 165 -18.22 15.12 16.25
C GLU A 165 -19.47 14.84 15.40
N GLU A 166 -20.22 13.83 15.84
CA GLU A 166 -21.47 13.37 15.28
C GLU A 166 -22.30 14.51 14.67
N GLN A 167 -22.58 14.45 13.37
CA GLN A 167 -23.81 15.04 12.84
C GLN A 167 -24.76 13.90 12.52
N ASP A 168 -25.68 13.71 13.47
CA ASP A 168 -27.03 13.17 13.35
C ASP A 168 -27.29 12.14 12.24
N GLY A 169 -27.36 10.87 12.64
CA GLY A 169 -28.58 10.08 12.46
C GLY A 169 -29.09 9.77 11.03
N GLN A 170 -28.32 10.01 9.97
CA GLN A 170 -28.62 9.47 8.63
C GLN A 170 -27.57 8.43 8.28
N GLY A 171 -28.03 7.20 8.06
CA GLY A 171 -27.17 6.07 7.74
C GLY A 171 -26.13 6.44 6.69
N LYS A 172 -24.86 6.08 6.94
CA LYS A 172 -23.79 6.21 5.97
C LYS A 172 -24.25 5.48 4.71
N ASP A 173 -24.64 6.27 3.71
CA ASP A 173 -25.03 5.78 2.39
C ASP A 173 -23.76 5.19 1.77
N LEU A 174 -23.58 3.88 1.92
CA LEU A 174 -22.40 3.12 1.50
C LEU A 174 -22.11 3.30 -0.01
N ASP A 175 -23.12 3.72 -0.78
CA ASP A 175 -23.00 4.03 -2.21
C ASP A 175 -22.24 5.34 -2.51
N LYS A 176 -22.05 6.23 -1.52
CA LYS A 176 -21.17 7.41 -1.61
C LYS A 176 -19.70 7.10 -1.26
N VAL A 177 -19.40 5.89 -0.79
CA VAL A 177 -18.02 5.38 -0.67
C VAL A 177 -17.54 4.78 -2.00
N ASN A 178 -18.10 5.22 -3.13
CA ASN A 178 -17.31 5.39 -4.35
C ASN A 178 -16.33 6.54 -4.10
N ALA A 179 -15.32 6.27 -3.25
CA ALA A 179 -14.20 7.16 -2.99
C ALA A 179 -13.68 7.62 -4.35
N ASN A 180 -13.86 8.91 -4.63
CA ASN A 180 -13.35 9.53 -5.84
C ASN A 180 -11.89 9.09 -5.95
N PRO A 181 -11.46 8.42 -7.03
CA PRO A 181 -10.09 7.93 -7.13
C PRO A 181 -9.05 9.05 -6.96
N ASN A 182 -9.46 10.30 -7.17
CA ASN A 182 -8.65 11.50 -6.97
C ASN A 182 -8.48 11.92 -5.49
N THR A 183 -9.19 11.30 -4.55
CA THR A 183 -9.02 11.54 -3.10
C THR A 183 -8.21 10.44 -2.42
N LEU A 184 -7.88 9.37 -3.14
CA LEU A 184 -7.11 8.26 -2.59
C LEU A 184 -5.65 8.66 -2.46
N VAL A 185 -5.09 8.30 -1.31
CA VAL A 185 -3.66 8.31 -1.04
C VAL A 185 -3.16 6.87 -1.15
N TYR A 186 -1.97 6.71 -1.70
CA TYR A 186 -1.36 5.41 -1.95
C TYR A 186 -0.28 5.12 -0.90
N PHE A 187 -0.27 3.89 -0.41
CA PHE A 187 0.71 3.41 0.56
C PHE A 187 1.39 2.16 -0.01
N LEU A 188 2.65 2.29 -0.42
CA LEU A 188 3.44 1.19 -0.96
C LEU A 188 4.22 0.48 0.15
N SER A 189 4.15 -0.85 0.21
CA SER A 189 4.93 -1.65 1.15
C SER A 189 6.42 -1.57 0.85
N VAL A 190 7.24 -1.30 1.87
CA VAL A 190 8.71 -1.40 1.72
C VAL A 190 9.21 -2.84 1.77
N ASP A 191 8.46 -3.74 2.40
CA ASP A 191 8.87 -5.13 2.60
C ASP A 191 8.30 -6.06 1.51
N SER A 192 7.28 -5.62 0.79
CA SER A 192 6.64 -6.36 -0.32
C SER A 192 7.17 -5.93 -1.70
N VAL A 193 8.39 -5.40 -1.77
CA VAL A 193 9.03 -4.97 -3.02
C VAL A 193 10.53 -5.28 -3.02
N LEU A 194 11.16 -5.23 -4.18
CA LEU A 194 12.60 -5.42 -4.35
C LEU A 194 13.26 -4.12 -4.78
N TYR A 195 14.38 -3.77 -4.16
CA TYR A 195 15.13 -2.57 -4.51
C TYR A 195 16.31 -2.93 -5.40
N GLU A 196 16.53 -2.12 -6.41
CA GLU A 196 17.66 -2.21 -7.33
C GLU A 196 18.39 -0.86 -7.32
N LEU A 197 19.67 -0.88 -6.95
CA LEU A 197 20.52 0.30 -7.02
C LEU A 197 20.77 0.67 -8.48
N LYS A 198 20.61 1.96 -8.79
CA LYS A 198 21.00 2.52 -10.08
C LYS A 198 22.36 3.19 -9.90
N ASP A 199 23.36 2.65 -10.60
CA ASP A 199 24.71 3.23 -10.69
C ASP A 199 24.70 4.58 -11.41
#